data_AF-A0A1V9YVK6-F1
#
_entry.id   AF-A0A1V9YVK6-F1
#
_cell.length_a   1.000
_cell.length_b   1.000
_cell.length_c   1.000
_cell.angle_alpha   90.00
_cell.angle_beta   90.00
_cell.angle_gamma   90.00
#
_symmetry.space_group_name_H-M   'P 1'
#
loop_
_entity.id
_entity.type
_entity.pdbx_description
1 polymer ?
#
loop_
_entity_poly.entity_id
_entity_poly.type
_entity_poly.pdbx_seq_one_letter_code
_entity_poly.pdbx_strand_id
1 'polypeptide(L)'
;MTYRREVLCTRESNYFVSREFATENRVVFLYGNYYQDERCAHNPEWRPRMFWYILERTGPATSRLRVVYYNAPYVIDNKLVLWRDELAQDGVDFTGLSEEGQFRRFKTIIMQACNPKISEAFNALRIDTSWCPLQK
;
A
#
# COMPACT_ATOMS: atom_id res chain seq x y z
N MET A 1 -0.26 19.63 -2.47
CA MET A 1 0.35 18.58 -1.61
C MET A 1 -0.56 18.43 -0.42
N THR A 2 -0.94 17.21 -0.07
CA THR A 2 -1.89 16.93 1.00
C THR A 2 -1.19 16.13 2.07
N TYR A 3 -1.40 16.50 3.33
CA TYR A 3 -0.93 15.76 4.49
C TYR A 3 -2.13 15.18 5.24
N ARG A 4 -2.00 13.94 5.71
CA ARG A 4 -3.00 13.30 6.56
C ARG A 4 -2.32 12.38 7.57
N ARG A 5 -2.65 12.57 8.84
CA ARG A 5 -2.34 11.60 9.89
C ARG A 5 -3.48 10.59 10.02
N GLU A 6 -3.14 9.32 10.08
CA GLU A 6 -4.06 8.24 10.43
C GLU A 6 -3.51 7.55 11.69
N VAL A 7 -4.31 7.46 12.74
CA VAL A 7 -3.92 6.78 13.98
C VAL A 7 -4.47 5.36 13.91
N LEU A 8 -3.58 4.37 13.86
CA LEU A 8 -3.98 2.96 13.82
C LEU A 8 -4.16 2.40 15.23
N CYS A 9 -3.23 2.73 16.15
CA CYS A 9 -3.32 2.37 17.55
C CYS A 9 -2.53 3.36 18.42
N THR A 10 -2.37 3.06 19.71
CA THR A 10 -1.58 3.90 20.64
C THR A 10 -0.09 3.91 20.33
N ARG A 11 0.40 2.96 19.52
CA ARG A 11 1.81 2.77 19.17
C ARG A 11 2.14 3.06 17.70
N GLU A 12 1.13 3.11 16.83
CA GLU A 12 1.30 3.33 15.39
C GLU A 12 0.40 4.47 14.88
N SER A 13 1.02 5.43 14.22
CA SER A 13 0.40 6.45 13.38
C SER A 13 1.06 6.48 12.01
N ASN A 14 0.25 6.63 10.95
CA ASN A 14 0.74 6.86 9.60
C ASN A 14 0.68 8.36 9.27
N TYR A 15 1.83 8.92 8.89
CA TYR A 15 1.94 10.32 8.45
C TYR A 15 2.02 10.38 6.93
N PHE A 16 0.86 10.37 6.28
CA PHE A 16 0.78 10.33 4.83
C PHE A 16 0.95 11.71 4.20
N VAL A 17 1.69 11.72 3.10
CA VAL A 17 1.82 12.85 2.19
C VAL A 17 1.47 12.43 0.79
N SER A 18 0.80 13.32 0.06
CA SER A 18 0.49 13.09 -1.35
C SER A 18 0.70 14.32 -2.20
N ARG A 19 0.97 14.07 -3.49
CA ARG A 19 1.09 15.10 -4.50
C ARG A 19 0.59 14.57 -5.84
N GLU A 20 -0.13 15.43 -6.55
CA GLU A 20 -0.60 15.19 -7.91
C GLU A 20 0.28 15.94 -8.91
N PHE A 21 0.55 15.31 -10.05
CA PHE A 21 1.17 15.90 -11.22
C PHE A 21 0.32 15.58 -12.43
N ALA A 22 -0.19 16.60 -13.13
CA ALA A 22 -1.08 16.41 -14.26
C ALA A 22 -0.49 17.03 -15.54
N THR A 23 -0.62 16.31 -16.63
CA THR A 23 -0.49 16.78 -18.01
C THR A 23 -1.76 16.40 -18.78
N GLU A 24 -1.88 16.83 -20.03
CA GLU A 24 -3.07 16.58 -20.85
C GLU A 24 -3.47 15.09 -20.94
N ASN A 25 -2.47 14.20 -21.05
CA ASN A 25 -2.68 12.78 -21.31
C ASN A 25 -2.24 11.88 -20.15
N ARG A 26 -1.81 12.47 -19.03
CA ARG A 26 -1.27 11.71 -17.90
C ARG A 26 -1.48 12.42 -16.57
N VAL A 27 -1.97 11.69 -15.58
CA VAL A 27 -2.02 12.14 -14.18
C VAL A 27 -1.24 11.15 -13.33
N VAL A 28 -0.38 11.67 -12.46
CA VAL A 28 0.40 10.89 -11.51
C VAL A 28 0.04 11.33 -10.10
N PHE A 29 -0.49 10.41 -9.32
CA PHE A 29 -0.68 10.58 -7.88
C PHE A 29 0.45 9.86 -7.16
N LEU A 30 1.31 10.63 -6.49
CA LEU A 30 2.32 10.13 -5.57
C LEU A 30 1.77 10.18 -4.16
N TYR A 31 1.84 9.07 -3.45
CA TYR A 31 1.43 8.97 -2.06
C TYR A 31 2.43 8.11 -1.29
N GLY A 32 2.73 8.48 -0.05
CA GLY A 32 3.61 7.70 0.82
C GLY A 32 3.55 8.24 2.25
N ASN A 33 4.27 7.61 3.16
CA ASN A 33 4.40 8.10 4.54
C ASN A 33 5.85 8.31 4.95
N TYR A 34 6.02 9.08 6.02
CA TYR A 34 7.29 9.22 6.73
C TYR A 34 7.13 8.75 8.18
N TYR A 35 8.28 8.56 8.84
CA TYR A 35 8.39 7.93 10.16
C TYR A 35 7.68 8.71 11.27
N GLN A 36 8.06 9.97 11.46
CA GLN A 36 7.70 10.77 12.63
C GLN A 36 7.37 12.20 12.22
N ASP A 37 6.24 12.70 12.72
CA ASP A 37 5.95 14.13 12.78
C ASP A 37 6.30 14.62 14.19
N GLU A 38 7.31 15.49 14.32
CA GLU A 38 7.81 15.98 15.61
C GLU A 38 6.76 16.76 16.43
N ARG A 39 5.65 17.15 15.80
CA ARG A 39 4.51 17.80 16.47
C ARG A 39 3.62 16.80 17.21
N CYS A 40 3.78 15.51 16.92
CA CYS A 40 3.01 14.42 17.50
C CYS A 40 3.84 13.65 18.54
N ALA A 41 3.16 12.79 19.32
CA ALA A 41 3.84 11.83 20.19
C ALA A 41 4.76 10.91 19.38
N HIS A 42 5.77 10.35 20.05
CA HIS A 42 6.69 9.40 19.45
C HIS A 42 5.94 8.18 18.89
N ASN A 43 6.32 7.76 17.69
CA ASN A 43 5.70 6.69 16.92
C ASN A 43 6.61 5.44 16.93
N PRO A 44 6.57 4.61 17.97
CA PRO A 44 7.49 3.48 18.12
C PRO A 44 7.29 2.41 17.04
N GLU A 45 6.10 2.33 16.43
CA GLU A 45 5.77 1.36 15.40
C GLU A 45 5.36 2.08 14.12
N TRP A 46 6.01 1.73 13.01
CA TRP A 46 5.66 2.27 11.71
C TRP A 46 6.13 1.36 10.59
N ARG A 47 5.59 1.59 9.40
CA ARG A 47 6.01 0.88 8.19
C ARG A 47 6.18 1.88 7.05
N PRO A 48 7.34 1.93 6.39
CA PRO A 48 7.50 2.70 5.16
C PRO A 48 6.57 2.17 4.05
N ARG A 49 5.79 3.05 3.45
CA ARG A 49 4.87 2.74 2.36
C ARG A 49 4.98 3.81 1.26
N MET A 50 4.93 3.37 0.01
CA MET A 50 4.88 4.23 -1.15
C MET A 50 3.91 3.67 -2.19
N PHE A 51 3.14 4.55 -2.79
CA PHE A 51 2.05 4.24 -3.71
C PHE A 51 2.10 5.23 -4.87
N TRP A 52 2.26 4.73 -6.09
CA TRP A 52 2.22 5.55 -7.29
C TRP A 52 1.07 5.08 -8.17
N TYR A 53 0.10 5.97 -8.40
CA TYR A 53 -0.98 5.74 -9.34
C TYR A 53 -0.72 6.58 -10.58
N ILE A 54 -0.57 5.93 -11.73
CA ILE A 54 -0.31 6.58 -13.00
C ILE A 54 -1.51 6.31 -13.89
N LEU A 55 -2.28 7.35 -14.19
CA LEU A 55 -3.40 7.31 -15.10
C LEU A 55 -2.96 7.88 -16.45
N GLU A 56 -3.02 7.07 -17.50
CA GLU A 56 -2.64 7.45 -18.85
C GLU A 56 -3.87 7.38 -19.77
N ARG A 57 -4.15 8.46 -20.51
CA ARG A 57 -5.23 8.45 -21.49
C ARG A 57 -4.89 7.47 -22.63
N THR A 58 -5.79 6.54 -22.92
CA THR A 58 -5.67 5.60 -24.05
C THR A 58 -6.68 5.87 -25.15
N GLY A 59 -7.66 6.74 -24.90
CA GLY A 59 -8.67 7.18 -25.87
C GLY A 59 -9.57 8.26 -25.28
N PRO A 60 -10.63 8.68 -26.01
CA PRO A 60 -11.54 9.73 -25.54
C PRO A 60 -12.24 9.39 -24.22
N ALA A 61 -12.60 8.12 -24.03
CA ALA A 61 -13.32 7.62 -22.85
C ALA A 61 -12.59 6.49 -22.11
N THR A 62 -11.31 6.25 -22.42
CA THR A 62 -10.55 5.16 -21.80
C THR A 62 -9.21 5.66 -21.26
N SER A 63 -8.82 5.10 -20.11
CA SER A 63 -7.53 5.33 -19.50
C SER A 63 -6.96 4.03 -18.99
N ARG A 64 -5.63 3.93 -18.96
CA ARG A 64 -4.89 2.85 -18.33
C ARG A 64 -4.42 3.33 -16.97
N LEU A 65 -4.75 2.56 -15.93
CA LEU A 65 -4.17 2.73 -14.60
C LEU A 65 -2.98 1.79 -14.44
N ARG A 66 -1.81 2.33 -14.11
CA ARG A 66 -0.65 1.58 -13.61
C ARG A 66 -0.43 1.93 -12.16
N VAL A 67 -0.17 0.92 -11.33
CA VAL A 67 0.05 1.12 -9.91
C VAL A 67 1.35 0.48 -9.48
N VAL A 68 2.15 1.24 -8.72
CA VAL A 68 3.31 0.70 -7.99
C VAL A 68 3.00 0.79 -6.51
N TYR A 69 3.04 -0.37 -5.86
CA TYR A 69 2.85 -0.52 -4.43
C TYR A 69 4.17 -0.95 -3.80
N TYR A 70 4.66 -0.18 -2.84
CA TYR A 70 5.78 -0.57 -2.00
C TYR A 70 5.34 -0.54 -0.54
N ASN A 71 5.55 -1.66 0.13
CA ASN A 71 5.23 -1.87 1.54
C ASN A 71 6.46 -2.54 2.16
N ALA A 72 7.27 -1.77 2.88
CA ALA A 72 8.48 -2.26 3.53
C ALA A 72 8.13 -3.15 4.74
N PRO A 73 9.09 -3.84 5.36
CA PRO A 73 8.86 -4.47 6.66
C PRO A 73 8.52 -3.43 7.73
N TYR A 74 7.83 -3.87 8.79
CA TYR A 74 7.63 -3.00 9.96
C TYR A 74 8.98 -2.59 10.58
N VAL A 75 8.97 -1.43 11.22
CA VAL A 75 10.01 -0.98 12.13
C VAL A 75 9.35 -0.78 13.50
N ILE A 76 9.85 -1.50 14.50
CA ILE A 76 9.36 -1.46 15.89
C ILE A 76 10.54 -1.07 16.77
N ASP A 77 10.40 0.01 17.53
CA ASP A 77 11.42 0.53 18.44
C ASP A 77 12.79 0.68 17.74
N ASN A 78 12.77 1.28 16.53
CA ASN A 78 13.90 1.46 15.61
C ASN A 78 14.56 0.18 15.10
N LYS A 79 13.91 -0.98 15.22
CA LYS A 79 14.40 -2.25 14.67
C LYS A 79 13.52 -2.71 13.52
N LEU A 80 14.14 -3.04 12.39
CA LEU A 80 13.45 -3.65 11.27
C LEU A 80 12.96 -5.06 11.69
N VAL A 81 11.68 -5.31 11.51
CA VAL A 81 11.10 -6.64 11.73
C VAL A 81 11.43 -7.52 10.53
N LEU A 82 12.03 -8.69 10.78
CA LEU A 82 12.32 -9.63 9.71
C LEU A 82 11.04 -10.39 9.34
N TRP A 83 10.94 -10.81 8.08
CA TRP A 83 9.79 -11.60 7.60
C TRP A 83 9.58 -12.90 8.41
N ARG A 84 10.66 -13.45 8.99
CA ARG A 84 10.59 -14.64 9.85
C ARG A 84 9.89 -14.32 11.18
N ASP A 85 10.18 -13.15 11.74
CA ASP A 85 9.59 -12.70 12.99
C ASP A 85 8.12 -12.33 12.80
N GLU A 86 7.76 -11.68 11.68
CA GLU A 86 6.35 -11.41 11.34
C GLU A 86 5.53 -12.71 11.29
N LEU A 87 6.04 -13.75 10.64
CA LEU A 87 5.30 -15.01 10.54
C LEU A 87 5.27 -15.81 11.86
N ALA A 88 6.32 -15.72 12.68
CA ALA A 88 6.35 -16.33 13.99
C ALA A 88 5.30 -15.68 14.91
N GLN A 89 5.08 -14.36 14.81
CA GLN A 89 4.01 -13.65 15.50
C GLN A 89 2.62 -14.12 15.05
N ASP A 90 2.47 -14.49 13.78
CA ASP A 90 1.25 -15.07 13.22
C ASP A 90 1.06 -16.57 13.57
N GLY A 91 1.93 -17.14 14.40
CA GLY A 91 1.84 -18.53 14.86
C GLY A 91 2.17 -19.56 13.77
N VAL A 92 2.82 -19.14 12.69
CA VAL A 92 3.18 -20.05 11.60
C VAL A 92 4.47 -20.76 11.95
N ASP A 93 4.40 -22.09 12.11
CA ASP A 93 5.57 -22.92 12.32
C ASP A 93 6.28 -23.22 10.98
N PHE A 94 7.59 -23.00 10.95
CA PHE A 94 8.46 -23.34 9.82
C PHE A 94 9.62 -24.25 10.23
N THR A 95 9.61 -24.74 11.47
CA THR A 95 10.64 -25.67 11.96
C THR A 95 10.66 -26.91 11.06
N GLY A 96 11.83 -27.23 10.51
CA GLY A 96 12.02 -28.34 9.57
C GLY A 96 12.02 -27.98 8.08
N LEU A 97 11.69 -26.74 7.68
CA LEU A 97 11.84 -26.29 6.30
C LEU A 97 13.25 -25.72 6.03
N SER A 98 13.78 -25.98 4.83
CA SER A 98 14.95 -25.26 4.31
C SER A 98 14.63 -23.77 4.17
N GLU A 99 15.64 -22.90 4.18
CA GLU A 99 15.45 -21.45 4.02
C GLU A 99 14.63 -21.09 2.77
N GLU A 100 14.90 -21.76 1.64
CA GLU A 100 14.10 -21.57 0.43
C GLU A 100 12.65 -22.00 0.63
N GLY A 101 12.41 -23.12 1.33
CA GLY A 101 11.07 -23.58 1.69
C GLY A 101 10.32 -22.59 2.58
N GLN A 102 11.01 -22.01 3.58
CA GLN A 102 10.47 -20.96 4.44
C GLN A 102 10.06 -19.73 3.63
N PHE A 103 10.93 -19.25 2.74
CA PHE A 103 10.65 -18.08 1.91
C PHE A 103 9.52 -18.32 0.88
N ARG A 104 9.43 -19.53 0.31
CA ARG A 104 8.30 -19.91 -0.56
C ARG A 104 6.99 -19.91 0.23
N ARG A 105 6.98 -20.46 1.45
CA ARG A 105 5.79 -20.48 2.31
C ARG A 105 5.36 -19.07 2.70
N PHE A 106 6.30 -18.21 3.09
CA PHE A 106 6.07 -16.78 3.34
C PHE A 106 5.37 -16.10 2.17
N LYS A 107 5.94 -16.23 0.95
CA LYS A 107 5.34 -15.63 -0.25
C LYS A 107 3.91 -16.11 -0.48
N THR A 108 3.64 -17.39 -0.29
CA THR A 108 2.27 -17.93 -0.42
C THR A 108 1.31 -17.29 0.57
N ILE A 109 1.68 -17.18 1.84
CA ILE A 109 0.85 -16.58 2.90
C ILE A 109 0.55 -15.11 2.58
N ILE A 110 1.59 -14.33 2.25
CA ILE A 110 1.43 -12.92 1.90
C ILE A 110 0.56 -12.74 0.66
N MET A 111 0.77 -13.54 -0.39
CA MET A 111 -0.08 -13.45 -1.60
C MET A 111 -1.54 -13.82 -1.30
N GLN A 112 -1.79 -14.84 -0.48
CA GLN A 112 -3.15 -15.21 -0.09
C GLN A 112 -3.85 -14.09 0.70
N ALA A 113 -3.13 -13.39 1.57
CA ALA A 113 -3.66 -12.27 2.34
C ALA A 113 -3.85 -10.99 1.50
N CYS A 114 -2.94 -10.72 0.55
CA CYS A 114 -2.92 -9.47 -0.22
C CYS A 114 -3.76 -9.51 -1.50
N ASN A 115 -3.78 -10.64 -2.23
CA ASN A 115 -4.44 -10.72 -3.53
C ASN A 115 -5.93 -10.32 -3.50
N PRO A 116 -6.75 -10.78 -2.53
CA PRO A 116 -8.15 -10.37 -2.47
C PRO A 116 -8.32 -8.85 -2.32
N LYS A 117 -7.49 -8.23 -1.46
CA LYS A 117 -7.51 -6.78 -1.21
C LYS A 117 -7.07 -5.98 -2.43
N ILE A 118 -6.07 -6.48 -3.16
CA ILE A 118 -5.61 -5.88 -4.41
C ILE A 118 -6.73 -5.94 -5.45
N SER A 119 -7.36 -7.11 -5.63
CA SER A 119 -8.48 -7.28 -6.56
C SER A 119 -9.66 -6.36 -6.22
N GLU A 120 -10.02 -6.26 -4.94
CA GLU A 120 -11.07 -5.36 -4.45
C GLU A 120 -10.73 -3.89 -4.76
N ALA A 121 -9.50 -3.45 -4.46
CA ALA A 121 -9.06 -2.09 -4.73
C ALA A 121 -9.10 -1.76 -6.24
N PHE A 122 -8.64 -2.68 -7.11
CA PHE A 122 -8.73 -2.47 -8.56
C PHE A 122 -10.18 -2.43 -9.05
N ASN A 123 -11.07 -3.24 -8.47
CA ASN A 123 -12.50 -3.22 -8.80
C ASN A 123 -13.15 -1.91 -8.36
N ALA A 124 -12.81 -1.37 -7.19
CA ALA A 124 -13.30 -0.08 -6.71
C ALA A 124 -12.86 1.10 -7.59
N LEU A 125 -11.74 0.95 -8.31
CA LEU A 125 -11.23 1.95 -9.25
C LEU A 125 -11.80 1.79 -10.67
N ARG A 126 -12.62 0.77 -10.94
CA ARG A 126 -13.33 0.68 -12.22
C ARG A 126 -14.43 1.74 -12.25
N ILE A 127 -14.20 2.76 -13.06
CA ILE A 127 -15.24 3.70 -13.46
C ILE A 127 -16.10 2.97 -14.50
N ASP A 128 -17.30 2.54 -14.10
CA ASP A 128 -18.29 2.06 -15.04
C ASP A 128 -18.98 3.27 -15.70
N THR A 129 -18.84 3.39 -17.02
CA THR A 129 -19.46 4.48 -17.80
C THR A 129 -20.91 4.17 -18.18
N SER A 130 -21.49 3.06 -17.69
CA SER A 130 -22.87 2.66 -17.94
C SER A 130 -23.93 3.63 -17.37
N TRP A 131 -23.55 4.56 -16.49
CA TRP A 131 -24.44 5.60 -15.99
C TRP A 131 -24.15 6.96 -16.64
N CYS A 132 -24.76 7.18 -17.81
CA CYS A 132 -24.86 8.52 -18.41
C CYS A 132 -26.31 9.03 -18.29
N PRO A 133 -26.65 9.84 -17.27
CA PRO A 133 -27.99 10.42 -17.14
C PRO A 133 -28.07 11.73 -17.93
N LEU A 134 -27.62 11.77 -19.19
CA LEU A 134 -27.79 12.94 -20.05
C LEU A 134 -28.08 12.51 -21.48
N GLN A 135 -29.31 12.01 -21.67
CA GLN A 135 -30.06 12.22 -22.90
C GLN A 135 -31.32 13.02 -22.53
N LYS A 136 -31.24 14.35 -22.66
CA LYS A 136 -32.36 15.24 -22.98
C LYS A 136 -31.83 16.43 -23.76
#